data_AF-B1VMG2-F1
#
_entry.id   AF-B1VMG2-F1
#
_cell.length_a   1.000
_cell.length_b   1.000
_cell.length_c   1.000
_cell.angle_alpha   90.00
_cell.angle_beta   90.00
_cell.angle_gamma   90.00
#
_symmetry.space_group_name_H-M   'P 1'
#
loop_
_entity.id
_entity.type
_entity.pdbx_description
1 polymer ?
#
loop_
_entity_poly.entity_id
_entity_poly.type
_entity_poly.pdbx_seq_one_letter_code
_entity_poly.pdbx_strand_id
1 'polypeptide(L)'
;MSGPVQGSGIRELSPPDLARPSDALGAHQPRQDGRHAAEWSGSAPPTNLGCTVSAMAEENEWGLRPLGPSEVSRLRGLAAAVAADLARSGLVISGQQNQYRETSAGCLRVEVDEFDDAAGGIWLHWEVHPSLRKATSEAPRGQRFDDPVIASAGRIHERMASTILSMLGALGYVAEPSDDDYRPFAIKVLSAST
;
A
#
# COMPACT_ATOMS: atom_id res chain seq x y z
N MET A 1 -53.76 46.51 -5.19
CA MET A 1 -52.85 45.36 -5.41
C MET A 1 -51.53 45.75 -4.75
N SER A 2 -51.34 45.47 -3.46
CA SER A 2 -50.73 44.24 -2.90
C SER A 2 -49.31 44.04 -3.46
N GLY A 3 -48.19 44.04 -2.72
CA GLY A 3 -47.88 44.14 -1.28
C GLY A 3 -46.34 44.23 -1.10
N PRO A 4 -45.79 44.32 0.13
CA PRO A 4 -44.37 44.58 0.37
C PRO A 4 -43.50 43.32 0.41
N VAL A 5 -42.22 43.47 0.06
CA VAL A 5 -41.16 42.45 0.13
C VAL A 5 -40.78 42.20 1.59
N GLN A 6 -41.10 41.01 2.11
CA GLN A 6 -40.59 40.51 3.40
C GLN A 6 -39.30 39.71 3.18
N GLY A 7 -38.32 39.96 4.04
CA GLY A 7 -37.06 39.23 4.09
C GLY A 7 -37.20 37.83 4.69
N SER A 8 -36.22 36.98 4.38
CA SER A 8 -35.91 35.80 5.17
C SER A 8 -34.49 35.91 5.68
N GLY A 9 -34.38 36.01 7.00
CA GLY A 9 -33.14 36.10 7.73
C GLY A 9 -32.30 34.83 7.61
N ILE A 10 -31.00 35.04 7.46
CA ILE A 10 -29.99 34.00 7.63
C ILE A 10 -29.95 33.69 9.13
N ARG A 11 -30.42 32.49 9.49
CA ARG A 11 -30.30 31.97 10.86
C ARG A 11 -28.82 31.63 11.09
N GLU A 12 -28.16 32.50 11.86
CA GLU A 12 -26.84 32.27 12.41
C GLU A 12 -26.91 31.05 13.34
N LEU A 13 -26.29 29.94 12.91
CA LEU A 13 -26.18 28.72 13.71
C LEU A 13 -25.03 28.91 14.70
N SER A 14 -25.37 29.14 15.97
CA SER A 14 -24.41 29.08 17.07
C SER A 14 -23.67 27.73 17.07
N PRO A 15 -22.34 27.71 17.20
CA PRO A 15 -21.60 26.46 17.36
C PRO A 15 -21.90 25.82 18.72
N PRO A 16 -21.94 24.47 18.81
CA PRO A 16 -22.09 23.78 20.08
C PRO A 16 -20.83 23.93 20.95
N ASP A 17 -21.10 24.20 22.23
CA ASP A 17 -20.18 24.35 23.35
C ASP A 17 -19.31 23.10 23.51
N LEU A 18 -18.04 23.20 23.14
CA LEU A 18 -17.04 22.14 23.35
C LEU A 18 -16.61 22.17 24.81
N ALA A 19 -17.21 21.25 25.58
CA ALA A 19 -16.80 20.93 26.93
C ALA A 19 -15.28 20.66 27.00
N ARG A 20 -14.62 21.36 27.94
CA ARG A 20 -13.21 21.22 28.27
C ARG A 20 -12.88 19.80 28.74
N PRO A 21 -11.80 19.17 28.26
CA PRO A 21 -11.24 18.01 28.94
C PRO A 21 -10.48 18.45 30.19
N SER A 22 -10.93 17.94 31.34
CA SER A 22 -10.27 18.06 32.63
C SER A 22 -8.87 17.43 32.62
N ASP A 23 -7.98 18.10 33.35
CA ASP A 23 -6.67 17.66 33.76
C ASP A 23 -6.65 16.25 34.34
N ALA A 24 -5.78 15.39 33.80
CA ALA A 24 -5.28 14.19 34.46
C ALA A 24 -3.79 14.00 34.12
N LEU A 25 -2.97 14.90 34.66
CA LEU A 25 -1.51 14.74 34.74
C LEU A 25 -1.19 13.69 35.81
N GLY A 26 -1.11 12.43 35.40
CA GLY A 26 -0.50 11.34 36.16
C GLY A 26 0.97 11.18 35.78
N ALA A 27 1.86 11.81 36.54
CA ALA A 27 3.30 11.65 36.40
C ALA A 27 3.72 10.20 36.76
N HIS A 28 4.30 9.47 35.80
CA HIS A 28 5.01 8.22 36.07
C HIS A 28 6.51 8.46 35.89
N GLN A 29 7.22 8.54 37.01
CA GLN A 29 8.68 8.53 37.07
C GLN A 29 9.23 7.17 36.59
N PRO A 30 10.36 7.14 35.88
CA PRO A 30 11.07 5.90 35.55
C PRO A 30 11.90 5.42 36.76
N ARG A 31 11.68 4.17 37.17
CA ARG A 31 12.58 3.45 38.07
C ARG A 31 13.84 3.03 37.30
N GLN A 32 14.99 3.50 37.78
CA GLN A 32 16.28 2.91 37.49
C GLN A 32 16.43 1.65 38.36
N ASP A 33 16.60 0.49 37.73
CA ASP A 33 17.20 -0.67 38.39
C ASP A 33 18.43 -1.09 37.58
N GLY A 34 19.57 -1.00 38.26
CA GLY A 34 20.84 -1.47 37.77
C GLY A 34 21.04 -2.97 37.99
N ARG A 35 22.21 -3.41 37.51
CA ARG A 35 22.86 -4.73 37.65
C ARG A 35 22.44 -5.76 36.59
N HIS A 36 23.33 -6.08 35.66
CA HIS A 36 24.37 -7.10 35.87
C HIS A 36 25.34 -7.10 34.67
N ALA A 37 26.60 -6.80 34.95
CA ALA A 37 27.70 -7.18 34.09
C ALA A 37 27.87 -8.70 34.21
N ALA A 38 27.78 -9.41 33.08
CA ALA A 38 28.26 -10.77 32.94
C ALA A 38 29.27 -10.78 31.79
N GLU A 39 30.52 -10.81 32.23
CA GLU A 39 31.72 -11.17 31.50
C GLU A 39 31.48 -12.48 30.73
N TRP A 40 31.60 -12.44 29.40
CA TRP A 40 31.72 -13.66 28.61
C TRP A 40 33.00 -13.57 27.78
N SER A 41 34.07 -14.14 28.33
CA SER A 41 35.27 -14.53 27.59
C SER A 41 35.00 -15.87 26.92
N GLY A 42 35.19 -15.96 25.60
CA GLY A 42 35.13 -17.25 24.90
C GLY A 42 35.12 -17.14 23.38
N SER A 43 36.31 -17.30 22.78
CA SER A 43 36.59 -17.78 21.42
C SER A 43 36.07 -17.01 20.20
N ALA A 44 37.02 -16.37 19.51
CA ALA A 44 36.93 -16.10 18.08
C ALA A 44 37.00 -17.41 17.27
N PRO A 45 36.12 -17.63 16.27
CA PRO A 45 36.35 -18.59 15.21
C PRO A 45 37.02 -17.93 13.99
N PRO A 46 37.64 -18.73 13.10
CA PRO A 46 38.74 -18.30 12.25
C PRO A 46 38.32 -17.49 11.03
N THR A 47 39.24 -16.64 10.61
CA THR A 47 39.30 -15.97 9.31
C THR A 47 39.24 -17.02 8.19
N ASN A 48 38.08 -17.20 7.56
CA ASN A 48 37.96 -18.00 6.35
C ASN A 48 37.91 -17.05 5.14
N LEU A 49 39.06 -16.87 4.52
CA LEU A 49 39.22 -16.34 3.18
C LEU A 49 38.57 -17.32 2.20
N GLY A 50 37.60 -16.84 1.43
CA GLY A 50 37.03 -17.59 0.30
C GLY A 50 35.54 -17.84 0.41
N CYS A 51 34.73 -16.78 0.27
CA CYS A 51 33.29 -16.93 0.03
C CYS A 51 32.97 -16.38 -1.36
N THR A 52 33.45 -17.06 -2.40
CA THR A 52 32.77 -17.05 -3.70
C THR A 52 31.71 -18.14 -3.65
N VAL A 53 30.66 -17.93 -2.86
CA VAL A 53 29.40 -18.59 -3.15
C VAL A 53 28.85 -17.83 -4.35
N SER A 54 29.13 -18.36 -5.55
CA SER A 54 28.22 -18.17 -6.66
C SER A 54 26.87 -18.65 -6.15
N ALA A 55 26.02 -17.72 -5.73
CA ALA A 55 24.65 -17.99 -5.36
C ALA A 55 23.93 -18.44 -6.64
N MET A 56 24.04 -19.73 -6.95
CA MET A 56 23.08 -20.36 -7.83
C MET A 56 21.77 -20.30 -7.07
N ALA A 57 20.89 -19.38 -7.48
CA ALA A 57 19.53 -19.35 -7.01
C ALA A 57 18.92 -20.73 -7.31
N GLU A 58 18.81 -21.56 -6.27
CA GLU A 58 18.21 -22.87 -6.35
C GLU A 58 16.69 -22.71 -6.53
N GLU A 59 16.13 -23.51 -7.42
CA GLU A 59 14.69 -23.61 -7.60
C GLU A 59 14.03 -24.05 -6.28
N ASN A 60 12.93 -23.39 -5.90
CA ASN A 60 12.18 -23.79 -4.71
C ASN A 60 11.36 -25.07 -4.98
N GLU A 61 10.64 -25.55 -3.97
CA GLU A 61 9.76 -26.74 -4.05
C GLU A 61 8.73 -26.69 -5.20
N TRP A 62 8.48 -25.50 -5.75
CA TRP A 62 7.54 -25.23 -6.83
C TRP A 62 8.22 -24.98 -8.19
N GLY A 63 9.54 -25.22 -8.30
CA GLY A 63 10.31 -24.94 -9.51
C GLY A 63 10.51 -23.46 -9.80
N LEU A 64 10.21 -22.57 -8.84
CA LEU A 64 10.39 -21.13 -8.98
C LEU A 64 11.77 -20.75 -8.47
N ARG A 65 12.49 -20.01 -9.29
CA ARG A 65 13.83 -19.54 -8.97
C ARG A 65 13.75 -18.15 -8.34
N PRO A 66 14.28 -17.92 -7.12
CA PRO A 66 14.36 -16.57 -6.57
C PRO A 66 15.36 -15.71 -7.36
N LEU A 67 15.11 -14.41 -7.45
CA LEU A 67 16.07 -13.46 -8.02
C LEU A 67 17.31 -13.32 -7.14
N GLY A 68 18.45 -13.02 -7.77
CA GLY A 68 19.69 -12.74 -7.04
C GLY A 68 19.59 -11.46 -6.19
N PRO A 69 20.38 -11.30 -5.12
CA PRO A 69 20.27 -10.17 -4.18
C PRO A 69 20.40 -8.78 -4.82
N SER A 70 21.26 -8.65 -5.84
CA SER A 70 21.44 -7.41 -6.60
C SER A 70 20.18 -7.04 -7.39
N GLU A 71 19.51 -8.05 -7.93
CA GLU A 71 18.31 -7.87 -8.76
C GLU A 71 17.09 -7.55 -7.91
N VAL A 72 16.94 -8.24 -6.77
CA VAL A 72 15.97 -7.86 -5.73
C VAL A 72 16.18 -6.42 -5.28
N SER A 73 17.43 -6.00 -5.05
CA SER A 73 17.74 -4.61 -4.66
C SER A 73 17.36 -3.60 -5.75
N ARG A 74 17.60 -3.94 -7.02
CA ARG A 74 17.20 -3.13 -8.18
C ARG A 74 15.68 -2.99 -8.26
N LEU A 75 14.94 -4.09 -8.13
CA LEU A 75 13.47 -4.10 -8.16
C LEU A 75 12.89 -3.29 -7.00
N ARG A 76 13.38 -3.48 -5.78
CA ARG A 76 12.94 -2.68 -4.62
C ARG A 76 13.25 -1.20 -4.80
N GLY A 77 14.40 -0.85 -5.38
CA GLY A 77 14.76 0.52 -5.71
C GLY A 77 13.79 1.16 -6.71
N LEU A 78 13.45 0.45 -7.79
CA LEU A 78 12.47 0.90 -8.78
C LEU A 78 11.07 1.02 -8.16
N ALA A 79 10.64 0.04 -7.35
CA ALA A 79 9.35 0.06 -6.67
C ALA A 79 9.22 1.26 -5.73
N ALA A 80 10.29 1.58 -4.99
CA ALA A 80 10.33 2.75 -4.12
C ALA A 80 10.25 4.07 -4.90
N ALA A 81 10.94 4.16 -6.05
CA ALA A 81 10.86 5.34 -6.92
C ALA A 81 9.44 5.54 -7.48
N VAL A 82 8.83 4.48 -8.02
CA VAL A 82 7.45 4.50 -8.53
C VAL A 82 6.48 4.92 -7.44
N ALA A 83 6.59 4.33 -6.24
CA ALA A 83 5.75 4.67 -5.11
C ALA A 83 5.88 6.15 -4.72
N ALA A 84 7.10 6.68 -4.65
CA ALA A 84 7.35 8.07 -4.33
C ALA A 84 6.76 9.03 -5.38
N ASP A 85 6.88 8.71 -6.67
CA ASP A 85 6.41 9.56 -7.76
C ASP A 85 4.88 9.61 -7.84
N LEU A 86 4.23 8.45 -7.66
CA LEU A 86 2.79 8.36 -7.57
C LEU A 86 2.25 9.03 -6.30
N ALA A 87 2.96 8.93 -5.17
CA ALA A 87 2.63 9.65 -3.95
C ALA A 87 2.71 11.17 -4.15
N ARG A 88 3.79 11.67 -4.80
CA ARG A 88 3.95 13.09 -5.16
C ARG A 88 2.85 13.58 -6.10
N SER A 89 2.28 12.68 -6.90
CA SER A 89 1.13 12.95 -7.78
C SER A 89 -0.22 12.93 -7.07
N GLY A 90 -0.25 12.68 -5.75
CA GLY A 90 -1.45 12.73 -4.92
C GLY A 90 -2.11 11.38 -4.62
N LEU A 91 -1.52 10.25 -5.02
CA LEU A 91 -2.03 8.93 -4.64
C LEU A 91 -1.62 8.55 -3.22
N VAL A 92 -2.54 7.95 -2.47
CA VAL A 92 -2.23 7.33 -1.18
C VAL A 92 -1.58 5.98 -1.43
N ILE A 93 -0.35 5.78 -0.95
CA ILE A 93 0.37 4.49 -1.09
C ILE A 93 0.21 3.67 0.21
N SER A 94 -0.18 2.40 0.07
CA SER A 94 -0.31 1.46 1.18
C SER A 94 1.04 1.27 1.89
N GLY A 95 1.02 1.20 3.23
CA GLY A 95 2.22 0.99 4.06
C GLY A 95 3.08 2.24 4.32
N GLN A 96 2.87 3.35 3.61
CA GLN A 96 3.58 4.62 3.87
C GLN A 96 2.90 5.45 4.96
N GLN A 97 1.56 5.53 4.94
CA GLN A 97 0.74 6.24 5.94
C GLN A 97 -0.68 5.65 5.96
N ASN A 98 -1.02 4.78 6.92
CA ASN A 98 -2.33 4.83 7.60
C ASN A 98 -2.48 3.73 8.66
N GLN A 99 -2.46 4.15 9.93
CA GLN A 99 -2.82 3.35 11.08
C GLN A 99 -4.34 3.38 11.37
N TYR A 100 -5.15 4.05 10.54
CA TYR A 100 -6.62 4.10 10.66
C TYR A 100 -7.31 3.33 9.52
N ARG A 101 -7.39 2.01 9.70
CA ARG A 101 -7.87 1.02 8.71
C ARG A 101 -9.33 1.14 8.28
N GLU A 102 -10.15 1.95 8.95
CA GLU A 102 -11.61 1.97 8.73
C GLU A 102 -12.13 3.24 8.05
N THR A 103 -11.38 4.34 8.09
CA THR A 103 -11.73 5.64 7.46
C THR A 103 -10.80 6.02 6.31
N SER A 104 -9.83 5.17 6.00
CA SER A 104 -8.86 5.43 4.93
C SER A 104 -9.54 5.42 3.57
N ALA A 105 -9.27 6.45 2.77
CA ALA A 105 -9.58 6.45 1.34
C ALA A 105 -8.95 5.23 0.64
N GLY A 106 -9.43 4.92 -0.57
CA GLY A 106 -8.76 3.92 -1.42
C GLY A 106 -7.28 4.25 -1.61
N CYS A 107 -6.44 3.23 -1.75
CA CYS A 107 -4.99 3.39 -1.81
C CYS A 107 -4.36 2.49 -2.87
N LEU A 108 -3.14 2.82 -3.27
CA LEU A 108 -2.34 2.01 -4.16
C LEU A 108 -1.40 1.11 -3.36
N ARG A 109 -1.48 -0.20 -3.58
CA ARG A 109 -0.52 -1.17 -3.06
C ARG A 109 0.56 -1.40 -4.12
N VAL A 110 1.82 -1.34 -3.68
CA VAL A 110 2.98 -1.72 -4.49
C VAL A 110 3.48 -3.06 -3.97
N GLU A 111 3.57 -4.03 -4.86
CA GLU A 111 4.01 -5.39 -4.59
C GLU A 111 5.30 -5.65 -5.37
N VAL A 112 6.27 -6.27 -4.70
CA VAL A 112 7.52 -6.71 -5.32
C VAL A 112 7.52 -8.23 -5.27
N ASP A 113 7.39 -8.82 -6.45
CA ASP A 113 7.50 -10.26 -6.66
C ASP A 113 8.96 -10.58 -7.03
N GLU A 114 9.64 -11.30 -6.14
CA GLU A 114 11.09 -11.54 -6.18
C GLU A 114 11.47 -12.85 -6.88
N PHE A 115 10.52 -13.46 -7.62
CA PHE A 115 10.78 -14.66 -8.41
C PHE A 115 11.22 -14.32 -9.84
N ASP A 116 12.11 -15.14 -10.39
CA ASP A 116 12.65 -15.10 -11.75
C ASP A 116 11.72 -15.89 -12.69
N ASP A 117 10.46 -15.45 -12.77
CA ASP A 117 9.44 -16.00 -13.65
C ASP A 117 8.68 -14.89 -14.39
N ALA A 118 7.71 -15.27 -15.23
CA ALA A 118 6.90 -14.29 -15.97
C ALA A 118 6.00 -13.45 -15.04
N ALA A 119 5.66 -13.97 -13.86
CA ALA A 119 4.83 -13.29 -12.85
C ALA A 119 5.66 -12.36 -11.94
N GLY A 120 6.98 -12.49 -11.94
CA GLY A 120 7.92 -11.67 -11.17
C GLY A 120 7.93 -10.19 -11.57
N GLY A 121 8.46 -9.35 -10.68
CA GLY A 121 8.64 -7.92 -10.91
C GLY A 121 7.81 -7.02 -10.00
N ILE A 122 7.42 -5.85 -10.49
CA ILE A 122 6.73 -4.82 -9.70
C ILE A 122 5.29 -4.74 -10.16
N TRP A 123 4.38 -4.90 -9.20
CA TRP A 123 2.95 -4.92 -9.45
C TRP A 123 2.25 -3.84 -8.64
N LEU A 124 1.34 -3.12 -9.29
CA LEU A 124 0.52 -2.11 -8.65
C LEU A 124 -0.93 -2.58 -8.60
N HIS A 125 -1.53 -2.45 -7.42
CA HIS A 125 -2.91 -2.84 -7.18
C HIS A 125 -3.67 -1.67 -6.55
N TRP A 126 -4.77 -1.25 -7.17
CA TRP A 126 -5.68 -0.32 -6.53
C TRP A 126 -6.54 -1.04 -5.49
N GLU A 127 -6.54 -0.54 -4.27
CA GLU A 127 -7.39 -0.98 -3.17
C GLU A 127 -8.53 0.01 -3.00
N VAL A 128 -9.76 -0.43 -3.25
CA VAL A 128 -10.95 0.38 -2.94
C VAL A 128 -11.14 0.56 -1.42
N HIS A 129 -11.99 1.51 -1.06
CA HIS A 129 -12.34 1.76 0.34
C HIS A 129 -12.76 0.48 1.08
N PRO A 130 -12.35 0.27 2.34
CA PRO A 130 -12.63 -0.96 3.11
C PRO A 130 -14.11 -1.38 3.14
N SER A 131 -15.04 -0.42 3.20
CA SER A 131 -16.48 -0.70 3.18
C SER A 131 -16.94 -1.32 1.85
N LEU A 132 -16.44 -0.82 0.71
CA LEU A 132 -16.74 -1.38 -0.60
C LEU A 132 -16.13 -2.77 -0.74
N ARG A 133 -14.85 -2.93 -0.35
CA ARG A 133 -14.17 -4.23 -0.34
C ARG A 133 -14.93 -5.27 0.50
N LYS A 134 -15.42 -4.87 1.68
CA LYS A 134 -16.24 -5.72 2.55
C LYS A 134 -17.55 -6.11 1.86
N ALA A 135 -18.30 -5.15 1.32
CA ALA A 135 -19.57 -5.42 0.64
C ALA A 135 -19.40 -6.34 -0.58
N THR A 136 -18.36 -6.13 -1.39
CA THR A 136 -18.03 -6.99 -2.53
C THR A 136 -17.62 -8.41 -2.09
N SER A 137 -16.97 -8.57 -0.93
CA SER A 137 -16.61 -9.88 -0.40
C SER A 137 -17.80 -10.64 0.22
N GLU A 138 -18.78 -9.92 0.78
CA GLU A 138 -19.95 -10.50 1.43
C GLU A 138 -21.04 -10.94 0.44
N ALA A 139 -21.16 -10.27 -0.71
CA ALA A 139 -22.19 -10.61 -1.70
C ALA A 139 -22.07 -12.06 -2.22
N PRO A 140 -20.91 -12.57 -2.69
CA PRO A 140 -20.75 -13.96 -3.10
C PRO A 140 -20.97 -14.96 -1.96
N ARG A 141 -20.56 -14.62 -0.72
CA ARG A 141 -20.80 -15.48 0.46
C ARG A 141 -22.28 -15.63 0.76
N GLY A 142 -23.07 -14.59 0.50
CA GLY A 142 -24.53 -14.63 0.55
C GLY A 142 -25.18 -15.16 -0.73
N GLN A 143 -24.43 -15.76 -1.66
CA GLN A 143 -24.89 -16.25 -2.96
C GLN A 143 -25.53 -15.16 -3.86
N ARG A 144 -25.20 -13.89 -3.62
CA ARG A 144 -25.66 -12.74 -4.41
C ARG A 144 -24.64 -12.37 -5.47
N PHE A 145 -24.48 -13.23 -6.47
CA PHE A 145 -23.49 -13.02 -7.54
C PHE A 145 -23.83 -11.86 -8.48
N ASP A 146 -25.13 -11.54 -8.62
CA ASP A 146 -25.61 -10.42 -9.43
C ASP A 146 -25.75 -9.11 -8.63
N ASP A 147 -25.18 -9.05 -7.41
CA ASP A 147 -25.26 -7.83 -6.60
C ASP A 147 -24.54 -6.67 -7.33
N PRO A 148 -25.21 -5.52 -7.57
CA PRO A 148 -24.64 -4.38 -8.28
C PRO A 148 -23.32 -3.87 -7.67
N VAL A 149 -23.05 -4.16 -6.40
CA VAL A 149 -21.80 -3.81 -5.73
C VAL A 149 -20.58 -4.51 -6.36
N ILE A 150 -20.75 -5.74 -6.86
CA ILE A 150 -19.68 -6.52 -7.50
C ILE A 150 -19.30 -5.85 -8.83
N ALA A 151 -20.30 -5.60 -9.68
CA ALA A 151 -20.09 -4.93 -10.97
C ALA A 151 -19.52 -3.51 -10.80
N SER A 152 -20.00 -2.77 -9.80
CA SER A 152 -19.52 -1.42 -9.50
C SER A 152 -18.06 -1.44 -9.06
N ALA A 153 -17.68 -2.37 -8.18
CA ALA A 153 -16.28 -2.53 -7.75
C ALA A 153 -15.37 -2.88 -8.94
N GLY A 154 -15.78 -3.78 -9.83
CA GLY A 154 -15.01 -4.12 -11.03
C GLY A 154 -14.74 -2.90 -11.92
N ARG A 155 -15.78 -2.11 -12.22
CA ARG A 155 -15.65 -0.87 -13.02
C ARG A 155 -14.75 0.18 -12.36
N ILE A 156 -14.75 0.26 -11.03
CA ILE A 156 -13.86 1.17 -10.29
C ILE A 156 -12.41 0.71 -10.44
N HIS A 157 -12.11 -0.57 -10.24
CA HIS A 157 -10.75 -1.08 -10.41
C HIS A 157 -10.24 -0.88 -11.83
N GLU A 158 -11.06 -1.17 -12.85
CA GLU A 158 -10.71 -0.94 -14.26
C GLU A 158 -10.36 0.52 -14.55
N ARG A 159 -11.21 1.46 -14.11
CA ARG A 159 -10.98 2.90 -14.31
C ARG A 159 -9.73 3.38 -13.57
N MET A 160 -9.53 2.92 -12.34
CA MET A 160 -8.36 3.29 -11.55
C MET A 160 -7.09 2.72 -12.17
N ALA A 161 -7.10 1.47 -12.64
CA ALA A 161 -5.96 0.87 -13.31
C ALA A 161 -5.58 1.65 -14.59
N SER A 162 -6.55 1.99 -15.43
CA SER A 162 -6.32 2.82 -16.63
C SER A 162 -5.76 4.21 -16.28
N THR A 163 -6.24 4.82 -15.19
CA THR A 163 -5.76 6.12 -14.71
C THR A 163 -4.31 6.02 -14.23
N ILE A 164 -3.99 5.03 -13.40
CA ILE A 164 -2.64 4.80 -12.87
C ILE A 164 -1.66 4.52 -14.02
N LEU A 165 -2.06 3.70 -15.00
CA LEU A 165 -1.25 3.42 -16.19
C LEU A 165 -0.92 4.70 -16.95
N SER A 166 -1.91 5.59 -17.12
CA SER A 166 -1.71 6.90 -17.76
C SER A 166 -0.76 7.81 -16.95
N MET A 167 -0.87 7.79 -15.61
CA MET A 167 0.02 8.54 -14.73
C MET A 167 1.46 8.03 -14.82
N LEU A 168 1.66 6.71 -14.84
CA LEU A 168 2.98 6.11 -15.03
C LEU A 168 3.63 6.56 -16.33
N GLY A 169 2.88 6.54 -17.44
CA GLY A 169 3.36 7.03 -18.72
C GLY A 169 3.75 8.52 -18.67
N ALA A 170 2.94 9.35 -18.01
CA ALA A 170 3.24 10.78 -17.83
C ALA A 170 4.48 11.02 -16.93
N LEU A 171 4.74 10.11 -15.98
CA LEU A 171 5.92 10.12 -15.11
C LEU A 171 7.16 9.48 -15.76
N GLY A 172 7.03 9.00 -17.01
CA GLY A 172 8.13 8.39 -17.74
C GLY A 172 8.40 6.94 -17.34
N TYR A 173 7.42 6.18 -16.86
CA TYR A 173 7.55 4.74 -16.64
C TYR A 173 6.95 3.93 -17.80
N VAL A 174 7.58 2.81 -18.11
CA VAL A 174 7.02 1.79 -18.99
C VAL A 174 6.27 0.79 -18.14
N ALA A 175 4.98 0.63 -18.40
CA ALA A 175 4.10 -0.26 -17.67
C ALA A 175 3.00 -0.82 -18.58
N GLU A 176 2.43 -1.96 -18.19
CA GLU A 176 1.39 -2.66 -18.92
C GLU A 176 0.29 -3.19 -17.98
N PRO A 177 -0.95 -3.31 -18.45
CA PRO A 177 -1.99 -4.01 -17.69
C PRO A 177 -1.65 -5.50 -17.58
N SER A 178 -2.03 -6.11 -16.46
CA SER A 178 -1.92 -7.55 -16.25
C SER A 178 -2.77 -8.32 -17.26
N ASP A 179 -2.17 -9.35 -17.86
CA ASP A 179 -2.87 -10.41 -18.60
C ASP A 179 -3.14 -11.66 -17.74
N ASP A 180 -2.66 -11.67 -16.49
CA ASP A 180 -2.85 -12.74 -15.53
C ASP A 180 -4.26 -12.71 -14.90
N ASP A 181 -5.03 -13.78 -15.14
CA ASP A 181 -6.36 -14.01 -14.56
C ASP A 181 -6.36 -14.03 -13.03
N TYR A 182 -5.22 -14.35 -12.39
CA TYR A 182 -5.05 -14.33 -10.94
C TYR A 182 -4.78 -12.92 -10.39
N ARG A 183 -4.41 -11.95 -11.25
CA ARG A 183 -4.11 -10.56 -10.88
C ARG A 183 -4.96 -9.58 -11.69
N PRO A 184 -6.30 -9.65 -11.60
CA PRO A 184 -7.17 -8.77 -12.38
C PRO A 184 -6.91 -7.30 -12.02
N PHE A 185 -6.88 -6.44 -13.04
CA PHE A 185 -6.64 -5.00 -12.95
C PHE A 185 -5.28 -4.57 -12.39
N ALA A 186 -4.37 -5.52 -12.15
CA ALA A 186 -3.01 -5.18 -11.75
C ALA A 186 -2.25 -4.51 -12.91
N ILE A 187 -1.24 -3.73 -12.57
CA ILE A 187 -0.35 -3.08 -13.54
C ILE A 187 1.07 -3.55 -13.27
N LYS A 188 1.73 -4.08 -14.29
CA LYS A 188 3.14 -4.46 -14.23
C LYS A 188 4.01 -3.28 -14.64
N VAL A 189 4.97 -2.91 -13.80
CA VAL A 189 5.98 -1.89 -14.15
C VAL A 189 7.21 -2.60 -14.69
N LEU A 190 7.61 -2.23 -15.91
CA LEU A 190 8.72 -2.87 -16.63
C LEU A 190 10.03 -2.12 -16.39
N SER A 191 10.01 -0.79 -16.48
CA SER A 191 11.21 0.05 -16.35
C SER A 191 10.87 1.54 -16.21
N ALA A 192 11.88 2.35 -15.90
CA ALA A 192 11.85 3.78 -16.18
C ALA A 192 12.24 4.01 -17.66
N SER A 193 11.50 4.87 -18.34
CA SER A 193 11.83 5.37 -19.68
C SER A 193 13.09 6.23 -19.53
N THR A 194 14.18 5.78 -20.13
CA THR A 194 15.47 6.47 -20.12
C THR A 194 15.45 7.66 -21.06
#